data_AF-A0A2V9Z7H5-F1
#
_entry.id   AF-A0A2V9Z7H5-F1
#
_cell.length_a   1.000
_cell.length_b   1.000
_cell.length_c   1.000
_cell.angle_alpha   90.00
_cell.angle_beta   90.00
_cell.angle_gamma   90.00
#
_symmetry.space_group_name_H-M   'P 1'
#
loop_
_entity.id
_entity.type
_entity.pdbx_description
1 polymer ?
#
loop_
_entity_poly.entity_id
_entity_poly.type
_entity_poly.pdbx_seq_one_letter_code
_entity_poly.pdbx_strand_id
1 'polypeptide(L)'
;RMCIRFAEFTAQTSDLAKIKQAMVEEAQQIHLEKKATDEGIGRFGAEFMPREGQVMTQCNAGALATGGIGTALGVIRVAYEQGKKLHVLVPETRPYLQGARLTAWELHKGGIPLTLITDNMVGHFLKSGKVGAIVTGADRIAAIFTERGVALAPYSESLRALASSPQSAVTAR
;
A
#
# COMPACT_ATOMS: atom_id res chain seq x y z
N ARG A 1 16.95 -4.37 9.49
CA ARG A 1 17.80 -3.24 9.08
C ARG A 1 18.42 -2.53 10.28
N MET A 2 17.64 -1.82 11.12
CA MET A 2 18.17 -1.11 12.30
C MET A 2 19.06 -1.98 13.21
N CYS A 3 18.66 -3.22 13.54
CA CYS A 3 19.46 -4.11 14.37
C CYS A 3 20.79 -4.51 13.71
N ILE A 4 20.79 -4.72 12.39
CA ILE A 4 22.01 -5.03 11.62
C ILE A 4 22.94 -3.83 11.66
N ARG A 5 22.41 -2.63 11.39
CA ARG A 5 23.18 -1.38 11.40
C ARG A 5 23.79 -1.10 12.78
N PHE A 6 23.02 -1.33 13.85
CA PHE A 6 23.52 -1.21 15.22
C PHE A 6 24.67 -2.18 15.49
N ALA A 7 24.51 -3.47 15.15
CA ALA A 7 25.56 -4.46 15.32
C ALA A 7 26.84 -4.08 14.56
N GLU A 8 26.71 -3.63 13.31
CA GLU A 8 27.84 -3.13 12.50
C GLU A 8 28.59 -1.99 13.19
N PHE A 9 27.88 -0.96 13.68
CA PHE A 9 28.53 0.19 14.31
C PHE A 9 29.16 -0.15 15.65
N THR A 10 28.49 -0.96 16.48
CA THR A 10 29.05 -1.37 17.78
C THR A 10 30.28 -2.27 17.65
N ALA A 11 30.44 -2.96 16.51
CA ALA A 11 31.66 -3.71 16.21
C ALA A 11 32.83 -2.80 15.80
N GLN A 12 32.57 -1.58 15.30
CA GLN A 12 33.58 -0.65 14.79
C GLN A 12 34.02 0.39 15.82
N THR A 13 33.14 0.77 16.74
CA THR A 13 33.43 1.79 17.75
C THR A 13 32.67 1.55 19.05
N SER A 14 33.28 1.93 20.17
CA SER A 14 32.65 1.99 21.50
C SER A 14 32.17 3.40 21.87
N ASP A 15 32.34 4.38 20.98
CA ASP A 15 31.91 5.76 21.21
C ASP A 15 30.37 5.87 21.11
N LEU A 16 29.73 6.01 22.26
CA LEU A 16 28.27 6.09 22.38
C LEU A 16 27.68 7.27 21.60
N ALA A 17 28.37 8.41 21.50
CA ALA A 17 27.84 9.57 20.80
C ALA A 17 27.77 9.31 19.29
N LYS A 18 28.81 8.68 18.73
CA LYS A 18 28.85 8.28 17.31
C LYS A 18 27.79 7.22 17.00
N ILE A 19 27.63 6.22 17.87
CA ILE A 19 26.62 5.19 17.70
C ILE A 19 25.21 5.82 17.67
N LYS A 20 24.89 6.70 18.62
CA LYS A 20 23.60 7.40 18.66
C LYS A 20 23.34 8.19 17.38
N GLN A 21 24.32 8.96 16.95
CA GLN A 21 24.21 9.77 15.72
C GLN A 21 23.93 8.88 14.50
N ALA A 22 24.69 7.80 14.34
CA ALA A 22 24.52 6.87 13.23
C ALA A 22 23.14 6.18 13.23
N MET A 23 22.61 5.83 14.41
CA MET A 23 21.27 5.26 14.52
C MET A 23 20.17 6.26 14.15
N VAL A 24 20.33 7.54 14.49
CA VAL A 24 19.40 8.60 14.06
C VAL A 24 19.45 8.80 12.55
N GLU A 25 20.64 8.85 11.97
CA GLU A 25 20.82 8.96 10.52
C GLU A 25 20.16 7.80 9.78
N GLU A 26 20.35 6.57 10.25
CA GLU A 26 19.71 5.39 9.66
C GLU A 26 18.18 5.45 9.75
N ALA A 27 17.63 5.87 10.89
CA ALA A 27 16.19 6.04 11.04
C ALA A 27 15.62 7.09 10.07
N GLN A 28 16.33 8.20 9.87
CA GLN A 28 15.96 9.22 8.89
C GLN A 28 16.03 8.67 7.45
N GLN A 29 17.04 7.87 7.11
CA GLN A 29 17.14 7.26 5.79
C GLN A 29 15.99 6.29 5.52
N ILE A 30 15.64 5.43 6.48
CA ILE A 30 14.48 4.54 6.36
C ILE A 30 13.19 5.34 6.08
N HIS A 31 13.02 6.48 6.74
CA HIS A 31 11.87 7.36 6.53
C HIS A 31 11.85 7.98 5.13
N LEU A 32 13.00 8.46 4.64
CA LEU A 32 13.13 9.03 3.30
C LEU A 32 12.87 7.99 2.20
N GLU A 33 13.42 6.79 2.36
CA GLU A 33 13.17 5.67 1.45
C GLU A 33 11.71 5.25 1.43
N LYS A 34 11.05 5.23 2.60
CA LYS A 34 9.60 4.96 2.68
C LYS A 34 8.79 6.01 1.94
N LYS A 35 9.12 7.31 2.07
CA LYS A 35 8.49 8.38 1.30
C LYS A 35 8.63 8.15 -0.21
N ALA A 36 9.84 7.88 -0.67
CA ALA A 36 10.11 7.63 -2.08
C ALA A 36 9.37 6.39 -2.61
N THR A 37 9.26 5.35 -1.78
CA THR A 37 8.50 4.13 -2.10
C THR A 37 7.01 4.40 -2.22
N ASP A 38 6.43 5.16 -1.30
CA ASP A 38 5.01 5.54 -1.32
C ASP A 38 4.67 6.39 -2.54
N GLU A 39 5.52 7.36 -2.90
CA GLU A 39 5.42 8.15 -4.14
C GLU A 39 5.49 7.26 -5.39
N GLY A 40 6.39 6.28 -5.40
CA GLY A 40 6.48 5.27 -6.46
C GLY A 40 5.19 4.47 -6.59
N ILE A 41 4.69 3.91 -5.48
CA ILE A 41 3.43 3.15 -5.42
C ILE A 41 2.28 4.01 -5.94
N GLY A 42 2.17 5.26 -5.47
CA GLY A 42 1.14 6.20 -5.87
C GLY A 42 1.12 6.42 -7.38
N ARG A 43 2.28 6.76 -7.97
CA ARG A 43 2.39 7.00 -9.42
C ARG A 43 2.08 5.77 -10.26
N PHE A 44 2.68 4.62 -9.95
CA PHE A 44 2.44 3.38 -10.72
C PHE A 44 1.00 2.89 -10.55
N GLY A 45 0.48 2.88 -9.34
CA GLY A 45 -0.90 2.44 -9.08
C GLY A 45 -1.95 3.35 -9.71
N ALA A 46 -1.66 4.66 -9.80
CA ALA A 46 -2.60 5.62 -10.37
C ALA A 46 -2.93 5.29 -11.83
N GLU A 47 -2.00 4.72 -12.60
CA GLU A 47 -2.23 4.32 -14.00
C GLU A 47 -3.39 3.32 -14.14
N PHE A 48 -3.56 2.42 -13.16
CA PHE A 48 -4.60 1.39 -13.14
C PHE A 48 -5.97 1.88 -12.66
N MET A 49 -6.07 3.12 -12.16
CA MET A 49 -7.35 3.70 -11.74
C MET A 49 -8.22 4.13 -12.95
N PRO A 50 -9.55 4.00 -12.88
CA PRO A 50 -10.43 4.46 -13.94
C PRO A 50 -10.33 5.98 -14.11
N ARG A 51 -10.58 6.50 -15.32
CA ARG A 51 -10.58 7.96 -15.57
C ARG A 51 -11.66 8.69 -14.77
N GLU A 52 -12.79 8.04 -14.57
CA GLU A 52 -13.93 8.54 -13.81
C GLU A 52 -14.72 7.38 -13.18
N GLY A 53 -15.44 7.66 -12.10
CA GLY A 53 -16.38 6.72 -11.48
C GLY A 53 -16.00 6.32 -10.06
N GLN A 54 -16.59 5.21 -9.60
CA GLN A 54 -16.45 4.75 -8.22
C GLN A 54 -15.24 3.84 -8.05
N VAL A 55 -14.47 4.08 -7.00
CA VAL A 55 -13.39 3.20 -6.54
C VAL A 55 -13.63 2.84 -5.08
N MET A 56 -13.02 1.75 -4.61
CA MET A 56 -13.19 1.30 -3.22
C MET A 56 -11.82 1.04 -2.58
N THR A 57 -11.75 1.24 -1.27
CA THR A 57 -10.59 0.86 -0.45
C THR A 57 -11.04 0.09 0.79
N GLN A 58 -10.11 -0.22 1.69
CA GLN A 58 -10.40 -0.84 2.99
C GLN A 58 -9.35 -0.44 4.02
N CYS A 59 -9.77 -0.35 5.29
CA CYS A 59 -8.92 0.09 6.40
C CYS A 59 -8.38 1.52 6.19
N ASN A 60 -7.22 1.82 6.76
CA ASN A 60 -6.44 3.02 6.45
C ASN A 60 -5.04 2.64 5.98
N ALA A 61 -4.72 3.02 4.75
CA ALA A 61 -3.41 2.88 4.13
C ALA A 61 -2.98 4.21 3.48
N GLY A 62 -3.32 5.31 4.16
CA GLY A 62 -2.97 6.69 3.81
C GLY A 62 -1.72 7.20 4.52
N ALA A 63 -1.55 8.52 4.53
CA ALA A 63 -0.38 9.18 5.11
C ALA A 63 -0.31 8.98 6.63
N LEU A 64 -1.44 8.74 7.31
CA LEU A 64 -1.45 8.41 8.73
C LEU A 64 -0.92 6.99 9.03
N ALA A 65 -0.79 6.13 8.01
CA ALA A 65 -0.31 4.76 8.15
C ALA A 65 1.16 4.59 7.71
N THR A 66 1.80 5.64 7.16
CA THR A 66 3.15 5.54 6.60
C THR A 66 3.99 6.80 6.85
N GLY A 67 5.25 6.79 6.42
CA GLY A 67 6.13 7.96 6.47
C GLY A 67 5.92 8.95 5.32
N GLY A 68 5.08 8.63 4.33
CA GLY A 68 4.86 9.39 3.10
C GLY A 68 3.39 9.65 2.79
N ILE A 69 3.03 9.64 1.50
CA ILE A 69 1.66 9.93 1.04
C ILE A 69 0.66 8.77 1.27
N GLY A 70 1.12 7.64 1.82
CA GLY A 70 0.37 6.40 1.94
C GLY A 70 0.60 5.45 0.75
N THR A 71 0.01 4.26 0.84
CA THR A 71 0.07 3.25 -0.23
C THR A 71 -1.21 3.27 -1.05
N ALA A 72 -2.28 2.60 -0.60
CA ALA A 72 -3.55 2.55 -1.33
C ALA A 72 -4.19 3.93 -1.44
N LEU A 73 -4.14 4.74 -0.37
CA LEU A 73 -4.65 6.11 -0.40
C LEU A 73 -3.71 7.05 -1.18
N GLY A 74 -2.41 6.74 -1.23
CA GLY A 74 -1.45 7.41 -2.10
C GLY A 74 -1.81 7.23 -3.58
N VAL A 75 -2.17 6.00 -3.99
CA VAL A 75 -2.67 5.73 -5.35
C VAL A 75 -3.91 6.55 -5.69
N ILE A 76 -4.91 6.57 -4.79
CA ILE A 76 -6.13 7.35 -4.99
C ILE A 76 -5.83 8.85 -5.06
N ARG A 77 -4.96 9.36 -4.19
CA ARG A 77 -4.58 10.78 -4.15
C ARG A 77 -3.87 11.20 -5.43
N VAL A 78 -2.84 10.46 -5.86
CA VAL A 78 -2.11 10.76 -7.08
C VAL A 78 -3.04 10.68 -8.31
N ALA A 79 -3.93 9.68 -8.37
CA ALA A 79 -4.92 9.58 -9.43
C ALA A 79 -5.86 10.80 -9.48
N TYR A 80 -6.32 11.28 -8.33
CA TYR A 80 -7.15 12.48 -8.22
C TYR A 80 -6.40 13.75 -8.62
N GLU A 81 -5.14 13.92 -8.18
CA GLU A 81 -4.26 15.04 -8.54
C GLU A 81 -3.95 15.07 -10.04
N GLN A 82 -3.89 13.90 -10.70
CA GLN A 82 -3.80 13.77 -12.16
C GLN A 82 -5.12 14.09 -12.90
N GLY A 83 -6.15 14.54 -12.19
CA GLY A 83 -7.42 14.97 -12.77
C GLY A 83 -8.43 13.85 -13.00
N LYS A 84 -8.20 12.63 -12.49
CA LYS A 84 -9.20 11.56 -12.56
C LYS A 84 -10.39 11.89 -11.65
N LYS A 85 -11.61 11.70 -12.17
CA LYS A 85 -12.86 12.05 -11.48
C LYS A 85 -13.35 10.89 -10.63
N LEU A 86 -12.69 10.66 -9.51
CA LEU A 86 -12.95 9.52 -8.64
C LEU A 86 -13.96 9.85 -7.53
N HIS A 87 -14.81 8.89 -7.19
CA HIS A 87 -15.62 8.90 -5.97
C HIS A 87 -15.30 7.65 -5.14
N VAL A 88 -14.79 7.83 -3.93
CA VAL A 88 -14.25 6.74 -3.12
C VAL A 88 -15.31 6.18 -2.18
N LEU A 89 -15.65 4.90 -2.33
CA LEU A 89 -16.39 4.15 -1.32
C LEU A 89 -15.42 3.70 -0.22
N VAL A 90 -15.71 4.10 1.01
CA VAL A 90 -14.88 3.83 2.19
C VAL A 90 -15.68 2.95 3.14
N PRO A 91 -15.43 1.64 3.23
CA PRO A 91 -16.02 0.83 4.28
C PRO A 91 -15.45 1.21 5.64
N GLU A 92 -16.29 1.18 6.68
CA GLU A 92 -15.94 1.68 8.01
C GLU A 92 -14.77 0.93 8.66
N THR A 93 -14.58 -0.35 8.34
CA THR A 93 -13.55 -1.26 8.86
C THR A 93 -13.69 -1.55 10.36
N ARG A 94 -14.72 -2.32 10.72
CA ARG A 94 -14.94 -2.83 12.09
C ARG A 94 -13.81 -3.76 12.55
N PRO A 95 -13.58 -3.86 13.88
CA PRO A 95 -14.23 -3.10 14.94
C PRO A 95 -13.55 -1.74 15.23
N TYR A 96 -12.34 -1.50 14.71
CA TYR A 96 -11.50 -0.35 15.07
C TYR A 96 -11.81 0.93 14.29
N LEU A 97 -12.62 0.81 13.24
CA LEU A 97 -13.16 1.90 12.45
C LEU A 97 -12.09 2.73 11.74
N GLN A 98 -11.03 2.09 11.24
CA GLN A 98 -9.95 2.82 10.56
C GLN A 98 -10.46 3.55 9.30
N GLY A 99 -11.37 2.91 8.56
CA GLY A 99 -11.99 3.53 7.38
C GLY A 99 -12.81 4.76 7.75
N ALA A 100 -13.69 4.64 8.76
CA ALA A 100 -14.53 5.74 9.20
C ALA A 100 -13.76 6.88 9.88
N ARG A 101 -12.75 6.56 10.70
CA ARG A 101 -12.05 7.54 11.54
C ARG A 101 -10.85 8.19 10.85
N LEU A 102 -10.12 7.44 10.03
CA LEU A 102 -8.85 7.87 9.47
C LEU A 102 -8.98 8.11 7.96
N THR A 103 -9.40 7.10 7.20
CA THR A 103 -9.49 7.19 5.73
C THR A 103 -10.49 8.26 5.28
N ALA A 104 -11.70 8.25 5.83
CA ALA A 104 -12.71 9.26 5.50
C ALA A 104 -12.22 10.68 5.87
N TRP A 105 -11.49 10.82 6.98
CA TRP A 105 -10.90 12.09 7.38
C TRP A 105 -9.80 12.55 6.40
N GLU A 106 -8.86 11.67 6.02
CA GLU A 106 -7.76 12.00 5.10
C GLU A 106 -8.28 12.40 3.72
N LEU A 107 -9.26 11.67 3.18
CA LEU A 107 -9.88 11.97 1.89
C LEU A 107 -10.68 13.27 1.95
N HIS A 108 -11.48 13.48 3.00
CA HIS A 108 -12.21 14.74 3.19
C HIS A 108 -11.27 15.94 3.30
N LYS A 109 -10.19 15.83 4.07
CA LYS A 109 -9.16 16.87 4.18
C LYS A 109 -8.46 17.14 2.84
N GLY A 110 -8.27 16.12 2.02
CA GLY A 110 -7.73 16.24 0.66
C GLY A 110 -8.73 16.72 -0.39
N GLY A 111 -9.99 16.99 -0.03
CA GLY A 111 -11.03 17.37 -0.98
C GLY A 111 -11.43 16.27 -1.96
N ILE A 112 -11.10 15.00 -1.65
CA ILE A 112 -11.40 13.85 -2.52
C ILE A 112 -12.83 13.38 -2.23
N PRO A 113 -13.72 13.32 -3.23
CA PRO A 113 -15.11 12.87 -3.04
C PRO A 113 -15.18 11.45 -2.47
N LEU A 114 -15.98 11.26 -1.43
CA LEU A 114 -16.12 9.97 -0.76
C LEU A 114 -17.53 9.70 -0.26
N THR A 115 -17.84 8.43 -0.03
CA THR A 115 -18.98 7.97 0.76
C THR A 115 -18.53 6.91 1.75
N LEU A 116 -18.79 7.17 3.03
CA LEU A 116 -18.63 6.17 4.09
C LEU A 116 -19.76 5.14 3.99
N ILE A 117 -19.40 3.86 4.01
CA ILE A 117 -20.33 2.72 4.02
C ILE A 117 -20.00 1.79 5.19
N THR A 118 -20.96 0.98 5.60
CA THR A 118 -20.69 -0.10 6.57
C THR A 118 -20.09 -1.32 5.86
N ASP A 119 -19.35 -2.16 6.58
CA ASP A 119 -18.60 -3.27 5.96
C ASP A 119 -19.53 -4.28 5.25
N ASN A 120 -20.75 -4.47 5.75
CA ASN A 120 -21.74 -5.37 5.15
C ASN A 120 -22.41 -4.80 3.87
N MET A 121 -22.19 -3.54 3.53
CA MET A 121 -22.68 -2.94 2.27
C MET A 121 -21.77 -3.24 1.07
N VAL A 122 -20.54 -3.70 1.28
CA VAL A 122 -19.57 -3.94 0.19
C VAL A 122 -20.16 -4.85 -0.89
N GLY A 123 -20.78 -5.96 -0.51
CA GLY A 123 -21.39 -6.89 -1.47
C GLY A 123 -22.49 -6.26 -2.33
N HIS A 124 -23.29 -5.34 -1.77
CA HIS A 124 -24.32 -4.61 -2.51
C HIS A 124 -23.69 -3.70 -3.59
N PHE A 125 -22.64 -2.95 -3.24
CA PHE A 125 -21.96 -2.08 -4.20
C PHE A 125 -21.22 -2.86 -5.28
N LEU A 126 -20.55 -3.96 -4.93
CA LEU A 126 -19.88 -4.81 -5.93
C LEU A 126 -20.88 -5.45 -6.90
N LYS A 127 -22.04 -5.91 -6.41
CA LYS A 127 -23.11 -6.47 -7.25
C LYS A 127 -23.63 -5.46 -8.29
N SER A 128 -23.58 -4.16 -7.99
CA SER A 128 -24.03 -3.12 -8.92
C SER A 128 -23.15 -3.00 -10.18
N GLY A 129 -21.93 -3.53 -10.16
CA GLY A 129 -20.97 -3.43 -11.27
C GLY A 129 -20.37 -2.03 -11.48
N LYS A 130 -20.64 -1.07 -10.57
CA LYS A 130 -20.22 0.34 -10.72
C LYS A 130 -18.84 0.65 -10.13
N VAL A 131 -18.29 -0.24 -9.31
CA VAL A 131 -16.95 -0.08 -8.71
C VAL A 131 -15.90 -0.48 -9.73
N GLY A 132 -15.24 0.51 -10.32
CA GLY A 132 -14.27 0.32 -11.42
C GLY A 132 -12.91 -0.19 -10.97
N ALA A 133 -12.53 0.08 -9.72
CA ALA A 133 -11.29 -0.43 -9.13
C ALA A 133 -11.39 -0.54 -7.61
N ILE A 134 -10.61 -1.47 -7.05
CA ILE A 134 -10.41 -1.62 -5.61
C ILE A 134 -8.91 -1.60 -5.34
N VAL A 135 -8.47 -0.76 -4.41
CA VAL A 135 -7.08 -0.72 -3.95
C VAL A 135 -7.03 -0.76 -2.43
N THR A 136 -6.20 -1.64 -1.89
CA THR A 136 -6.07 -1.85 -0.45
C THR A 136 -4.60 -1.89 -0.05
N GLY A 137 -4.33 -1.63 1.23
CA GLY A 137 -2.99 -1.86 1.79
C GLY A 137 -2.76 -3.35 2.06
N ALA A 138 -1.51 -3.69 2.37
CA ALA A 138 -1.13 -5.02 2.82
C ALA A 138 -0.18 -4.91 4.00
N ASP A 139 -0.43 -5.69 5.06
CA ASP A 139 0.50 -5.84 6.19
C ASP A 139 1.63 -6.82 5.83
N ARG A 140 1.28 -7.90 5.14
CA ARG A 140 2.21 -8.92 4.68
C ARG A 140 1.72 -9.56 3.39
N ILE A 141 2.63 -9.71 2.44
CA ILE A 141 2.41 -10.49 1.22
C ILE A 141 3.31 -11.72 1.30
N ALA A 142 2.71 -12.89 1.51
CA ALA A 142 3.42 -14.16 1.58
C ALA A 142 3.61 -14.75 0.18
N ALA A 143 4.41 -15.82 0.10
CA ALA A 143 4.48 -16.64 -1.09
C ALA A 143 3.15 -17.35 -1.37
N ILE A 144 2.80 -17.53 -2.64
CA ILE A 144 1.66 -18.34 -3.06
C ILE A 144 2.19 -19.70 -3.50
N PHE A 145 1.65 -20.76 -2.90
CA PHE A 145 1.97 -22.15 -3.23
C PHE A 145 0.77 -22.78 -3.94
N THR A 146 1.01 -23.32 -5.14
CA THR A 146 0.01 -24.07 -5.91
C THR A 146 0.65 -25.34 -6.46
N GLU A 147 -0.15 -26.20 -7.06
CA GLU A 147 0.32 -27.35 -7.83
C GLU A 147 1.24 -26.96 -9.01
N ARG A 148 1.25 -25.68 -9.39
CA ARG A 148 2.08 -25.13 -10.47
C ARG A 148 3.40 -24.53 -10.00
N GLY A 149 3.66 -24.49 -8.69
CA GLY A 149 4.92 -24.01 -8.11
C GLY A 149 4.74 -22.93 -7.05
N VAL A 150 5.81 -22.15 -6.82
CA VAL A 150 5.88 -21.11 -5.79
C VAL A 150 6.04 -19.73 -6.45
N ALA A 151 5.08 -18.83 -6.20
CA ALA A 151 5.20 -17.42 -6.59
C ALA A 151 5.63 -16.59 -5.38
N LEU A 152 6.80 -15.95 -5.46
CA LEU A 152 7.37 -15.11 -4.40
C LEU A 152 7.13 -13.63 -4.68
N ALA A 153 6.76 -12.88 -3.65
CA ALA A 153 6.71 -11.42 -3.73
C ALA A 153 8.13 -10.83 -3.66
N PRO A 154 8.40 -9.68 -4.31
CA PRO A 154 7.47 -8.86 -5.10
C PRO A 154 7.14 -9.49 -6.45
N TYR A 155 5.84 -9.53 -6.80
CA TYR A 155 5.41 -10.04 -8.09
C TYR A 155 5.68 -9.00 -9.18
N SER A 156 6.45 -9.39 -10.20
CA SER A 156 6.72 -8.54 -11.38
C SER A 156 5.57 -8.54 -12.40
N GLU A 157 4.65 -9.50 -12.29
CA GLU A 157 3.53 -9.70 -13.19
C GLU A 157 2.24 -9.97 -12.39
N SER A 158 1.07 -9.80 -13.01
CA SER A 158 -0.20 -10.13 -12.37
C SER A 158 -0.32 -11.63 -12.06
N LEU A 159 -1.03 -12.01 -11.00
CA LEU A 159 -1.30 -13.43 -10.69
C LEU A 159 -1.99 -14.16 -11.86
N ARG A 160 -2.83 -13.46 -12.63
CA ARG A 160 -3.43 -14.00 -13.84
C ARG A 160 -2.38 -14.31 -14.90
N ALA A 161 -1.42 -13.41 -15.13
CA ALA A 161 -0.33 -13.63 -16.08
C ALA A 161 0.55 -14.81 -15.63
N LEU A 162 0.94 -14.83 -14.35
CA LEU A 162 1.70 -15.94 -13.76
C LEU A 162 0.98 -17.29 -13.89
N ALA A 163 -0.35 -17.31 -13.72
CA ALA A 163 -1.15 -18.52 -13.89
C ALA A 163 -1.31 -18.96 -15.35
N SER A 164 -1.25 -18.02 -16.30
CA SER A 164 -1.40 -18.29 -17.74
C SER A 164 -0.09 -18.66 -18.44
N SER A 165 1.06 -18.40 -17.82
CA SER A 165 2.37 -18.76 -18.38
C SER A 165 2.55 -20.28 -18.44
N PRO A 166 3.00 -20.85 -19.57
CA PRO A 166 3.37 -22.26 -19.64
C PRO A 166 4.48 -22.54 -18.62
N GLN A 167 4.46 -23.71 -17.98
CA GLN A 167 5.47 -24.13 -17.01
C GLN A 167 6.90 -23.91 -17.55
N SER A 168 7.59 -22.87 -17.08
CA SER A 168 9.05 -22.86 -17.11
C SER A 168 9.49 -23.80 -16.00
N ALA A 169 10.12 -24.92 -16.36
CA ALA A 169 10.76 -25.81 -15.41
C ALA A 169 11.76 -25.01 -14.56
N VAL A 170 11.37 -24.60 -13.35
CA VAL A 170 12.29 -24.00 -12.39
C VAL A 170 12.97 -25.15 -11.67
N THR A 171 14.20 -25.43 -12.08
CA THR A 171 15.17 -26.21 -11.32
C THR A 171 15.34 -25.57 -9.94
N ALA A 172 15.08 -26.36 -8.90
CA ALA A 172 15.41 -25.99 -7.53
C ALA A 172 16.92 -25.66 -7.44
N ARG A 173 17.24 -24.51 -6.85
CA ARG A 173 18.56 -24.24 -6.26
C ARG A 173 18.42 -24.29 -4.74
#